data_AF-A0A9D6S7Z0-F1
#
_entry.id   AF-A0A9D6S7Z0-F1
#
_cell.length_a   1.000
_cell.length_b   1.000
_cell.length_c   1.000
_cell.angle_alpha   90.00
_cell.angle_beta   90.00
_cell.angle_gamma   90.00
#
_symmetry.space_group_name_H-M   'P 1'
#
loop_
_entity.id
_entity.type
_entity.pdbx_description
1 polymer ?
#
loop_
_entity_poly.entity_id
_entity_poly.type
_entity_poly.pdbx_seq_one_letter_code
_entity_poly.pdbx_strand_id
1 'polypeptide(L)' 'MSFQMFILNQYAKWKMKGVPKEQREQMTALVSKDPQLFKKIGEEIERRKKGGESEMKASMEVMKKYRAELAVLMAEN' A
#
# COMPACT_ATOMS: atom_id res chain seq x y z
N MET A 1 11.15 24.68 13.94
CA MET A 1 10.69 23.68 12.94
C MET A 1 11.33 24.02 11.60
N SER A 2 11.93 23.07 10.89
CA SER A 2 12.69 23.32 9.65
C SER A 2 11.80 23.36 8.40
N PHE A 3 12.20 24.12 7.39
CA PHE A 3 11.50 24.23 6.09
C PHE A 3 11.34 22.87 5.38
N GLN A 4 12.29 21.96 5.60
CA GLN A 4 12.23 20.57 5.10
C GLN A 4 11.05 19.80 5.67
N MET A 5 10.74 19.99 6.96
CA MET A 5 9.58 19.37 7.62
C MET A 5 8.24 19.93 7.09
N PHE A 6 8.23 21.17 6.63
CA PHE A 6 7.05 21.80 6.03
C PHE A 6 6.75 21.25 4.62
N ILE A 7 7.76 21.07 3.78
CA ILE A 7 7.59 20.49 2.43
C ILE A 7 7.17 19.01 2.51
N LEU A 8 7.77 18.23 3.41
CA LEU A 8 7.41 16.83 3.61
C LEU A 8 5.96 16.68 4.11
N ASN A 9 5.54 17.53 5.05
CA ASN A 9 4.16 17.55 5.54
C ASN A 9 3.16 18.01 4.47
N GLN A 10 3.52 18.94 3.59
CA GLN A 10 2.66 19.37 2.49
C GLN A 10 2.51 18.29 1.42
N TYR A 11 3.59 17.58 1.08
CA TYR A 11 3.56 16.44 0.16
C TYR A 11 2.75 15.26 0.73
N ALA A 12 2.94 14.95 2.01
CA ALA A 12 2.15 13.94 2.72
C ALA A 12 0.67 14.35 2.81
N LYS A 13 0.33 15.60 3.15
CA LYS A 13 -1.06 16.08 3.14
C LYS A 13 -1.67 16.08 1.74
N TRP A 14 -0.91 16.37 0.70
CA TRP A 14 -1.40 16.34 -0.68
C TRP A 14 -1.63 14.90 -1.16
N LYS A 15 -0.79 13.94 -0.75
CA LYS A 15 -0.96 12.50 -0.98
C LYS A 15 -2.02 11.85 -0.08
N MET A 16 -2.25 12.34 1.14
CA MET A 16 -3.13 11.74 2.17
C MET A 16 -4.49 12.43 2.33
N LYS A 17 -4.72 13.59 1.69
CA LYS A 17 -6.06 14.20 1.60
C LYS A 17 -7.06 13.37 0.77
N GLY A 18 -6.61 12.30 0.11
CA GLY A 18 -7.43 11.45 -0.76
C GLY A 18 -7.53 9.99 -0.34
N VAL A 19 -7.10 9.62 0.88
CA VAL A 19 -7.36 8.27 1.43
C VAL A 19 -8.52 8.40 2.42
N PRO A 20 -9.78 8.31 1.95
CA PRO A 20 -10.97 8.39 2.79
C PRO A 20 -10.96 7.29 3.87
N LYS A 21 -11.68 7.51 4.97
CA LYS A 21 -11.83 6.50 6.03
C LYS A 21 -12.30 5.15 5.46
N GLU A 22 -13.14 5.17 4.44
CA GLU A 22 -13.57 4.00 3.69
C GLU A 22 -12.42 3.22 3.06
N GLN A 23 -11.35 3.86 2.59
CA GLN A 23 -10.17 3.14 2.10
C GLN A 23 -9.41 2.45 3.22
N ARG A 24 -9.37 3.02 4.44
CA ARG A 24 -8.79 2.33 5.59
C ARG A 24 -9.64 1.14 6.01
N GLU A 25 -10.96 1.31 6.04
CA GLU A 25 -11.89 0.24 6.38
C GLU A 25 -11.86 -0.86 5.31
N GLN A 26 -11.81 -0.51 4.02
CA GLN A 26 -11.62 -1.47 2.92
C GLN A 26 -10.28 -2.19 3.03
N MET A 27 -9.16 -1.48 3.26
CA MET A 27 -7.87 -2.14 3.48
C MET A 27 -7.92 -3.07 4.68
N THR A 28 -8.55 -2.65 5.79
CA THR A 28 -8.71 -3.48 6.98
C THR A 28 -9.56 -4.72 6.68
N ALA A 29 -10.69 -4.57 5.98
CA ALA A 29 -11.56 -5.68 5.59
C ALA A 29 -10.86 -6.67 4.66
N LEU A 30 -10.08 -6.17 3.68
CA LEU A 30 -9.30 -7.02 2.78
C LEU A 30 -8.19 -7.76 3.53
N VAL A 31 -7.48 -7.08 4.45
CA VAL A 31 -6.48 -7.71 5.34
C VAL A 31 -7.12 -8.76 6.24
N SER A 32 -8.35 -8.54 6.70
CA SER A 32 -9.10 -9.53 7.48
C SER A 32 -9.57 -10.73 6.64
N LYS A 33 -9.88 -10.54 5.35
CA LYS A 33 -10.26 -11.65 4.45
C LYS A 33 -9.08 -12.58 4.16
N ASP A 34 -7.90 -12.03 3.87
CA ASP A 34 -6.69 -12.83 3.65
C ASP A 34 -5.43 -12.19 4.25
N PRO A 35 -5.19 -12.35 5.56
CA PRO A 35 -4.01 -11.78 6.20
C PRO A 35 -2.70 -12.38 5.68
N GLN A 36 -2.72 -13.57 5.08
CA GLN A 36 -1.52 -14.21 4.52
C GLN A 36 -1.10 -13.53 3.22
N LEU A 37 -2.05 -13.20 2.34
CA LEU A 37 -1.78 -12.45 1.12
C LEU A 37 -1.13 -11.10 1.43
N PHE A 38 -1.69 -10.34 2.40
CA PHE A 38 -1.14 -9.04 2.78
C PHE A 38 0.24 -9.13 3.42
N LYS A 39 0.49 -10.18 4.22
CA LYS A 39 1.84 -10.46 4.74
C LYS A 39 2.84 -10.70 3.61
N LYS A 40 2.49 -11.53 2.62
CA LYS A 40 3.33 -11.78 1.44
C LYS A 40 3.56 -10.52 0.60
N ILE A 41 2.54 -9.69 0.42
CA ILE A 41 2.66 -8.38 -0.25
C ILE A 41 3.66 -7.50 0.49
N GLY A 42 3.54 -7.36 1.81
CA GLY A 42 4.45 -6.56 2.63
C GLY A 42 5.90 -7.04 2.55
N GLU A 43 6.12 -8.35 2.73
CA GLU A 43 7.45 -8.96 2.66
C GLU A 43 8.09 -8.77 1.27
N GLU A 44 7.32 -8.91 0.19
CA GLU A 44 7.82 -8.74 -1.18
C GLU A 44 8.17 -7.28 -1.48
N ILE A 45 7.36 -6.32 -0.99
CA ILE A 45 7.66 -4.89 -1.10
C ILE A 45 8.96 -4.58 -0.35
N GLU A 46 9.11 -5.08 0.87
CA GLU A 46 10.30 -4.85 1.68
C GLU A 46 11.55 -5.48 1.03
N ARG A 47 11.42 -6.68 0.47
CA ARG A 47 12.50 -7.34 -0.28
C ARG A 47 12.94 -6.52 -1.50
N ARG A 48 12.00 -5.97 -2.27
CA ARG A 48 12.29 -5.11 -3.43
C ARG A 48 12.91 -3.77 -3.03
N LYS A 49 12.40 -3.16 -1.95
CA LYS A 49 13.01 -1.95 -1.37
C LYS A 49 14.45 -2.20 -0.92
N LYS A 50 14.72 -3.33 -0.25
CA LYS A 50 16.08 -3.75 0.12
C LYS A 50 16.97 -4.01 -1.10
N GLY A 51 16.39 -4.43 -2.22
CA GLY A 51 17.06 -4.56 -3.52
C GLY A 51 17.33 -3.24 -4.26
N GLY A 52 16.97 -2.09 -3.69
CA GLY A 52 17.22 -0.77 -4.28
C GLY A 52 16.08 -0.21 -5.12
N GLU A 53 14.92 -0.88 -5.18
CA GLU A 53 13.74 -0.30 -5.83
C GLU A 53 13.12 0.82 -4.97
N SER A 54 12.59 1.86 -5.62
CA SER A 54 11.82 2.88 -4.91
C SER A 54 10.53 2.28 -4.35
N GLU A 55 10.11 2.73 -3.18
CA GLU A 55 8.90 2.24 -2.50
C GLU A 55 7.65 2.29 -3.39
N MET A 56 7.54 3.33 -4.22
CA MET A 56 6.42 3.46 -5.16
C MET A 56 6.49 2.42 -6.28
N LYS A 57 7.69 2.13 -6.81
CA LYS A 57 7.90 1.10 -7.83
C LYS A 57 7.67 -0.30 -7.28
N ALA A 58 8.27 -0.61 -6.12
CA ALA A 58 8.10 -1.88 -5.44
C ALA A 58 6.63 -2.15 -5.13
N SER A 59 5.91 -1.18 -4.55
CA SER A 59 4.48 -1.31 -4.27
C SER A 59 3.65 -1.55 -5.52
N MET A 60 3.90 -0.83 -6.61
CA MET A 60 3.17 -1.06 -7.87
C MET A 60 3.43 -2.44 -8.46
N GLU A 61 4.68 -2.90 -8.48
CA GLU A 61 5.03 -4.21 -9.05
C GLU A 61 4.46 -5.35 -8.23
N VAL A 62 4.48 -5.23 -6.90
CA VAL A 62 3.89 -6.22 -6.00
C VAL A 62 2.37 -6.23 -6.12
N MET A 63 1.71 -5.07 -6.13
CA MET A 63 0.26 -4.99 -6.31
C MET A 63 -0.18 -5.52 -7.68
N LYS A 64 0.61 -5.32 -8.75
CA LYS A 64 0.35 -5.95 -10.06
C LYS A 64 0.46 -7.47 -9.98
N LYS A 65 1.50 -7.99 -9.32
CA LYS A 65 1.74 -9.44 -9.16
C LYS A 65 0.56 -10.11 -8.46
N TYR A 66 0.07 -9.50 -7.37
CA TYR A 66 -1.04 -10.01 -6.57
C TYR A 66 -2.41 -9.49 -7.03
N ARG A 67 -2.49 -8.77 -8.16
CA ARG A 67 -3.75 -8.17 -8.64
C ARG A 67 -4.84 -9.22 -8.85
N ALA A 68 -4.48 -10.40 -9.37
CA ALA A 68 -5.42 -11.49 -9.60
C ALA A 68 -5.98 -12.02 -8.27
N GLU A 69 -5.13 -12.24 -7.28
CA GLU A 69 -5.52 -12.72 -5.94
C GLU A 69 -6.38 -11.67 -5.22
N LEU A 70 -6.00 -10.39 -5.28
CA LEU A 70 -6.81 -9.29 -4.76
C LEU A 70 -8.16 -9.15 -5.47
N ALA A 71 -8.21 -9.40 -6.77
CA ALA A 71 -9.47 -9.36 -7.54
C ALA A 71 -10.39 -10.53 -7.16
N VAL A 72 -9.85 -11.72 -6.92
CA VAL A 72 -10.60 -12.86 -6.40
C VAL A 72 -11.18 -12.55 -5.03
N LEU A 73 -10.39 -12.00 -4.10
CA LEU A 73 -10.87 -11.61 -2.76
C LEU A 73 -11.96 -10.52 -2.77
N MET A 74 -11.95 -9.67 -3.80
CA MET A 74 -12.99 -8.66 -4.01
C MET A 74 -14.22 -9.23 -4.73
N ALA A 75 -14.07 -10.28 -5.53
CA ALA A 75 -15.15 -10.96 -6.24
C ALA A 75 -15.86 -12.02 -5.36
N GLU A 76 -15.15 -12.60 -4.39
CA GLU A 76 -15.74 -13.39 -3.30
C GLU A 76 -16.49 -12.46 -2.33
N ASN A 77 -17.70 -12.07 -2.71
CA ASN A 77 -18.73 -11.47 -1.85
C ASN A 77 -20.01 -12.29 -1.93
#